data_AF-A0AAV5BB04-F1
#
_entry.id   AF-A0AAV5BB04-F1
#
_cell.length_a   1.000
_cell.length_b   1.000
_cell.length_c   1.000
_cell.angle_alpha   90.00
_cell.angle_beta   90.00
_cell.angle_gamma   90.00
#
_symmetry.space_group_name_H-M   'P 1'
#
loop_
_entity.id
_entity.type
_entity.pdbx_description
1 polymer ?
#
loop_
_entity_poly.entity_id
_entity_poly.type
_entity_poly.pdbx_seq_one_letter_code
_entity_poly.pdbx_strand_id
1 'polypeptide(L)'
;MRKLSKKSEELLQEILDHRLDNGMGDTEYWKKRLKSVSSAEDIIIRSQFKELKEAEMISVYWADNYPCFLSLLSNGISYFEEKNNIEDGLKSNSIVNNFYGSANGIQIQQGTYYSSQNQTRSTPIDELKITDLINTIKLYDSVLDAEYGKNNADELRKIAEELEKIRNKPNEEVKKRKLISIIRDISTNAVGGLISSGILQLVSSMLG
;
A
#
# COMPACT_ATOMS: atom_id res chain seq x y z
N MET A 1 0.80 -23.84 -21.95
CA MET A 1 0.56 -24.92 -20.97
C MET A 1 -0.93 -24.95 -20.60
N ARG A 2 -1.63 -26.10 -20.77
CA ARG A 2 -3.02 -26.25 -20.28
C ARG A 2 -3.02 -26.39 -18.76
N LYS A 3 -3.89 -25.65 -18.08
CA LYS A 3 -4.01 -25.68 -16.62
C LYS A 3 -4.81 -26.92 -16.19
N LEU A 4 -4.25 -27.71 -15.28
CA LEU A 4 -4.93 -28.84 -14.67
C LEU A 4 -5.67 -28.38 -13.41
N SER A 5 -6.70 -29.12 -13.02
CA SER A 5 -7.26 -29.00 -11.68
C SER A 5 -6.23 -29.45 -10.64
N LYS A 6 -6.26 -28.85 -9.43
CA LYS A 6 -5.30 -29.18 -8.35
C LYS A 6 -5.25 -30.68 -8.07
N LYS A 7 -6.40 -31.33 -8.05
CA LYS A 7 -6.49 -32.77 -7.80
C LYS A 7 -5.90 -33.62 -8.94
N SER A 8 -5.98 -33.14 -10.18
CA SER A 8 -5.33 -33.80 -11.32
C SER A 8 -3.82 -33.55 -11.35
N GLU A 9 -3.34 -32.41 -10.86
CA GLU A 9 -1.90 -32.19 -10.61
C GLU A 9 -1.37 -33.17 -9.54
N GLU A 10 -2.11 -33.35 -8.44
CA GLU A 10 -1.77 -34.33 -7.40
C GLU A 10 -1.68 -35.75 -7.99
N LEU A 11 -2.64 -36.14 -8.83
CA LEU A 11 -2.62 -37.44 -9.51
C LEU A 11 -1.45 -37.56 -10.51
N LEU A 12 -1.14 -36.50 -11.27
CA LEU A 12 0.00 -36.49 -12.19
C LEU A 12 1.31 -36.70 -11.44
N GLN A 13 1.47 -36.08 -10.27
CA GLN A 13 2.63 -36.30 -9.40
C GLN A 13 2.69 -37.76 -8.91
N GLU A 14 1.56 -38.34 -8.47
CA GLU A 14 1.49 -39.75 -8.06
C GLU A 14 1.90 -40.69 -9.21
N ILE A 15 1.50 -40.39 -10.45
CA ILE A 15 1.92 -41.14 -11.65
C ILE A 15 3.42 -40.99 -11.92
N LEU A 16 3.98 -39.80 -11.75
CA LEU A 16 5.42 -39.57 -11.89
C LEU A 16 6.21 -40.35 -10.84
N ASP A 17 5.74 -40.38 -9.59
CA ASP A 17 6.45 -41.01 -8.47
C ASP A 17 6.38 -42.54 -8.52
N HIS A 18 5.32 -43.11 -9.09
CA HIS A 18 5.09 -44.55 -9.20
C HIS A 18 5.29 -45.09 -10.63
N ARG A 19 6.25 -44.52 -11.36
CA ARG A 19 6.69 -45.04 -12.65
C ARG A 19 7.78 -46.09 -12.50
N LEU A 20 7.79 -47.05 -13.41
CA LEU A 20 8.87 -48.00 -13.60
C LEU A 20 10.07 -47.32 -14.26
N ASP A 21 11.25 -47.94 -14.17
CA ASP A 21 12.50 -47.42 -14.77
C ASP A 21 12.40 -47.21 -16.30
N ASN A 22 11.50 -47.94 -16.97
CA ASN A 22 11.23 -47.80 -18.40
C ASN A 22 10.31 -46.60 -18.74
N GLY A 23 9.91 -45.80 -17.76
CA GLY A 23 9.04 -44.63 -17.92
C GLY A 23 7.53 -44.94 -18.02
N MET A 24 7.13 -46.21 -17.94
CA MET A 24 5.73 -46.61 -17.87
C MET A 24 5.21 -46.52 -16.44
N GLY A 25 3.91 -46.30 -16.27
CA GLY A 25 3.26 -46.38 -14.95
C GLY A 25 3.23 -47.82 -14.42
N ASP A 26 3.41 -47.98 -13.11
CA ASP A 26 3.35 -49.29 -12.45
C ASP A 26 1.90 -49.81 -12.37
N THR A 27 1.57 -50.77 -13.24
CA THR A 27 0.24 -51.38 -13.30
C THR A 27 -0.16 -52.07 -11.99
N GLU A 28 0.76 -52.73 -11.28
CA GLU A 28 0.43 -53.45 -10.05
C GLU A 28 0.15 -52.46 -8.91
N TYR A 29 0.89 -51.34 -8.86
CA TYR A 29 0.57 -50.23 -7.98
C TYR A 29 -0.86 -49.71 -8.22
N TRP A 30 -1.20 -49.37 -9.46
CA TRP A 30 -2.52 -48.78 -9.78
C TRP A 30 -3.67 -49.74 -9.52
N LYS A 31 -3.47 -51.04 -9.77
CA LYS A 31 -4.44 -52.08 -9.44
C LYS A 31 -4.69 -52.18 -7.94
N LYS A 32 -3.65 -52.09 -7.10
CA LYS A 32 -3.79 -52.06 -5.65
C LYS A 32 -4.48 -50.78 -5.18
N ARG A 33 -4.03 -49.63 -5.69
CA ARG A 33 -4.54 -48.29 -5.36
C ARG A 33 -6.03 -48.14 -5.63
N LEU A 34 -6.50 -48.60 -6.79
CA LEU A 34 -7.92 -48.50 -7.18
C LEU A 34 -8.80 -49.54 -6.46
N LYS A 35 -8.26 -50.69 -6.06
CA LYS A 35 -8.99 -51.67 -5.25
C LYS A 35 -9.19 -51.22 -3.80
N SER A 36 -8.30 -50.37 -3.27
CA SER A 36 -8.35 -49.93 -1.88
C SER A 36 -9.24 -48.71 -1.63
N VAL A 37 -9.74 -48.04 -2.67
CA VAL A 37 -10.56 -46.83 -2.53
C VAL A 37 -12.05 -47.15 -2.50
N SER A 38 -12.82 -46.21 -1.94
CA SER A 38 -14.27 -46.25 -2.05
C SER A 38 -14.74 -46.01 -3.49
N SER A 39 -15.96 -46.45 -3.82
CA SER A 39 -16.55 -46.23 -5.15
C SER A 39 -16.66 -44.75 -5.52
N ALA A 40 -16.89 -43.87 -4.54
CA ALA A 40 -16.96 -42.42 -4.77
C ALA A 40 -15.59 -41.83 -5.15
N GLU A 41 -14.51 -42.29 -4.50
CA GLU A 41 -13.14 -41.88 -4.81
C GLU A 41 -12.66 -42.45 -6.15
N ASP A 42 -13.00 -43.71 -6.48
CA ASP A 42 -12.69 -44.31 -7.78
C ASP A 42 -13.25 -43.48 -8.94
N ILE A 43 -14.50 -43.01 -8.84
CA ILE A 43 -15.12 -42.12 -9.84
C ILE A 43 -14.31 -40.82 -10.01
N ILE A 44 -13.86 -40.22 -8.90
CA ILE A 44 -13.06 -38.99 -8.91
C ILE A 44 -11.72 -39.26 -9.59
N ILE A 45 -11.02 -40.34 -9.23
CA ILE A 45 -9.73 -40.70 -9.81
C ILE A 45 -9.87 -40.95 -11.32
N ARG A 46 -10.92 -41.66 -11.75
CA ARG A 46 -11.19 -41.87 -13.18
C ARG A 46 -11.45 -40.57 -13.93
N SER A 47 -12.16 -39.62 -13.31
CA SER A 47 -12.37 -38.28 -13.89
C SER A 47 -11.04 -37.52 -14.05
N GLN A 48 -10.12 -37.65 -13.08
CA GLN A 48 -8.79 -37.02 -13.17
C GLN A 48 -7.94 -37.68 -14.27
N PHE A 49 -7.92 -39.02 -14.37
CA PHE A 49 -7.25 -39.71 -15.48
C PHE A 49 -7.79 -39.28 -16.84
N LYS A 50 -9.10 -39.03 -16.94
CA LYS A 50 -9.72 -38.48 -18.15
C LYS A 50 -9.20 -37.07 -18.43
N GLU A 51 -9.17 -36.18 -17.44
CA GLU A 51 -8.62 -34.83 -17.57
C GLU A 51 -7.16 -34.85 -18.02
N LEU A 52 -6.32 -35.69 -17.40
CA LEU A 52 -4.91 -35.84 -17.76
C LEU A 52 -4.71 -36.34 -19.20
N LYS A 53 -5.57 -37.26 -19.64
CA LYS A 53 -5.55 -37.76 -21.03
C LYS A 53 -5.97 -36.67 -22.02
N GLU A 54 -7.06 -35.94 -21.74
CA GLU A 54 -7.55 -34.84 -22.58
C GLU A 54 -6.58 -33.66 -22.63
N ALA A 55 -5.82 -33.44 -21.55
CA ALA A 55 -4.75 -32.46 -21.48
C ALA A 55 -3.43 -32.94 -22.11
N GLU A 56 -3.41 -34.13 -22.72
CA GLU A 56 -2.23 -34.73 -23.36
C GLU A 56 -1.04 -34.88 -22.40
N MET A 57 -1.31 -35.10 -21.11
CA MET A 57 -0.29 -35.32 -20.08
C MET A 57 0.12 -36.79 -20.03
N ILE A 58 -0.85 -37.69 -20.29
CA ILE A 58 -0.67 -39.14 -20.24
C ILE A 58 -1.38 -39.81 -21.42
N SER A 59 -0.92 -41.01 -21.77
CA SER A 59 -1.67 -41.98 -22.56
C SER A 59 -2.01 -43.18 -21.68
N VAL A 60 -3.29 -43.50 -21.60
CA VAL A 60 -3.81 -44.56 -20.73
C VAL A 60 -4.80 -45.47 -21.45
N TYR A 61 -4.61 -46.77 -21.27
CA TYR A 61 -5.50 -47.85 -21.68
C TYR A 61 -5.92 -48.67 -20.45
N TRP A 62 -7.21 -49.04 -20.41
CA TRP A 62 -7.86 -49.64 -19.25
C TRP A 62 -8.29 -51.07 -19.55
N ALA A 63 -8.04 -51.98 -18.62
CA ALA A 63 -8.55 -53.35 -18.63
C ALA A 63 -8.84 -53.79 -17.18
N ASP A 64 -9.84 -54.65 -16.98
CA ASP A 64 -10.19 -55.20 -15.66
C ASP A 64 -10.32 -54.15 -14.53
N ASN A 65 -10.83 -52.96 -14.88
CA ASN A 65 -11.01 -51.79 -14.01
C ASN A 65 -9.72 -51.11 -13.49
N TYR A 66 -8.55 -51.38 -14.06
CA TYR A 66 -7.30 -50.65 -13.76
C TYR A 66 -6.54 -50.22 -15.04
N PRO A 67 -5.59 -49.27 -14.95
CA PRO A 67 -4.73 -48.87 -16.06
C PRO A 67 -3.73 -49.99 -16.37
N CYS A 68 -3.94 -50.71 -17.46
CA CYS A 68 -3.05 -51.80 -17.88
C CYS A 68 -1.91 -51.30 -18.79
N PHE A 69 -2.07 -50.12 -19.38
CA PHE A 69 -0.99 -49.40 -20.04
C PHE A 69 -1.12 -47.93 -19.68
N LEU A 70 -0.08 -47.37 -19.05
CA LEU A 70 0.00 -45.98 -18.64
C LEU A 70 1.37 -45.45 -19.02
N SER A 71 1.40 -44.39 -19.82
CA SER A 71 2.64 -43.72 -20.23
C SER A 71 2.50 -42.21 -20.09
N LEU A 72 3.57 -41.56 -19.66
CA LEU A 72 3.65 -40.10 -19.61
C LEU A 72 4.00 -39.56 -21.00
N LEU A 73 3.34 -38.47 -21.39
CA LEU A 73 3.64 -37.72 -22.59
C LEU A 73 4.57 -36.54 -22.27
N SER A 74 5.17 -35.92 -23.29
CA SER A 74 6.11 -34.81 -23.12
C SER A 74 5.57 -33.69 -22.22
N ASN A 75 4.29 -33.34 -22.37
CA ASN A 75 3.63 -32.31 -21.58
C ASN A 75 3.49 -32.70 -20.10
N GLY A 76 3.25 -33.99 -19.80
CA GLY A 76 3.11 -34.48 -18.43
C GLY A 76 4.45 -34.54 -17.69
N ILE A 77 5.53 -34.87 -18.41
CA ILE A 77 6.90 -34.93 -17.85
C ILE A 77 7.40 -33.52 -17.48
N SER A 78 7.18 -32.55 -18.36
CA SER A 78 7.67 -31.17 -18.20
C SER A 78 6.73 -30.27 -17.39
N TYR A 79 5.53 -30.73 -17.05
CA TYR A 79 4.45 -29.93 -16.46
C TYR A 79 4.90 -29.06 -15.27
N PHE A 80 5.52 -29.68 -14.26
CA PHE A 80 5.90 -28.98 -13.03
C PHE A 80 7.08 -28.04 -13.23
N GLU A 81 8.02 -28.38 -14.11
CA GLU A 81 9.13 -27.50 -14.47
C GLU A 81 8.63 -26.26 -15.22
N GLU A 82 7.78 -26.46 -16.24
CA GLU A 82 7.15 -25.36 -16.99
C GLU A 82 6.29 -24.46 -16.08
N LYS A 83 5.53 -25.06 -15.17
CA LYS A 83 4.73 -24.32 -14.18
C LYS A 83 5.60 -23.44 -13.29
N ASN A 84 6.67 -24.00 -12.72
CA ASN A 84 7.59 -23.26 -11.86
C ASN A 84 8.29 -22.13 -12.63
N ASN A 85 8.73 -22.39 -13.87
CA ASN A 85 9.35 -21.38 -14.72
C ASN A 85 8.41 -20.20 -15.03
N ILE A 86 7.11 -20.47 -15.24
CA ILE A 86 6.10 -19.42 -15.42
C ILE A 86 5.88 -18.64 -14.11
N GLU A 87 5.76 -19.33 -12.97
CA GLU A 87 5.59 -18.70 -11.66
C GLU A 87 6.79 -17.82 -11.28
N ASP A 88 8.01 -18.26 -11.58
CA ASP A 88 9.24 -17.51 -11.32
C ASP A 88 9.43 -16.35 -12.31
N GLY A 89 9.04 -16.52 -13.57
CA GLY A 89 8.96 -15.42 -14.54
C GLY A 89 8.02 -14.30 -14.10
N LEU A 90 6.87 -14.65 -13.51
CA LEU A 90 5.90 -13.69 -12.98
C LEU A 90 6.42 -12.93 -11.73
N LYS A 91 7.22 -13.58 -10.87
CA LYS A 91 7.85 -12.91 -9.72
C LYS A 91 8.86 -11.84 -10.16
N SER A 92 9.52 -12.01 -11.31
CA SER A 92 10.55 -11.08 -11.79
C SER A 92 10.04 -9.67 -12.17
N ASN A 93 8.73 -9.48 -12.30
CA ASN A 93 8.10 -8.18 -12.65
C ASN A 93 7.50 -7.42 -11.46
N SER A 94 7.77 -7.83 -10.21
CA SER A 94 7.25 -7.16 -9.02
C SER A 94 8.38 -6.57 -8.17
N ILE A 95 8.32 -5.26 -7.90
CA ILE A 95 9.21 -4.59 -6.94
C ILE A 95 8.39 -4.30 -5.68
N VAL A 96 8.78 -4.95 -4.58
CA VAL A 96 8.13 -4.78 -3.27
C VAL A 96 8.99 -3.89 -2.39
N ASN A 97 8.40 -2.84 -1.83
CA ASN A 97 9.05 -2.00 -0.81
C ASN A 97 8.46 -2.35 0.56
N ASN A 98 9.27 -2.91 1.45
CA ASN A 98 8.83 -3.28 2.79
C ASN A 98 9.33 -2.29 3.85
N PHE A 99 8.42 -1.77 4.67
CA PHE A 99 8.74 -0.91 5.82
C PHE A 99 8.26 -1.59 7.10
N TYR A 100 9.19 -2.00 7.97
CA TYR A 100 8.91 -2.77 9.18
C TYR A 100 8.88 -1.92 10.47
N GLY A 101 8.82 -0.60 10.34
CA GLY A 101 8.79 0.36 11.44
C GLY A 101 8.25 1.72 10.98
N SER A 102 8.28 2.72 11.88
CA SER A 102 7.80 4.06 11.56
C SER A 102 8.59 4.69 10.41
N ALA A 103 7.89 4.94 9.30
CA ALA A 103 8.46 5.55 8.11
C ALA A 103 7.83 6.93 7.90
N ASN A 104 8.58 7.99 8.22
CA ASN A 104 8.11 9.36 8.14
C ASN A 104 8.77 10.10 6.98
N GLY A 105 7.97 10.84 6.21
CA GLY A 105 8.47 11.65 5.10
C GLY A 105 8.93 10.84 3.88
N ILE A 106 8.37 9.65 3.65
CA ILE A 106 8.72 8.81 2.51
C ILE A 106 8.17 9.41 1.21
N GLN A 107 9.01 9.40 0.18
CA GLN A 107 8.70 9.81 -1.17
C GLN A 107 9.20 8.73 -2.13
N ILE A 108 8.32 8.15 -2.94
CA ILE A 108 8.65 7.10 -3.91
C ILE A 108 8.14 7.55 -5.28
N GLN A 109 9.00 7.52 -6.30
CA GLN A 109 8.65 7.76 -7.70
C GLN A 109 9.06 6.56 -8.56
N GLN A 110 8.23 6.21 -9.53
CA GLN A 110 8.51 5.19 -10.52
C GLN A 110 8.12 5.70 -11.91
N GLY A 111 8.90 5.36 -12.93
CA GLY A 111 8.54 5.60 -14.32
C GLY A 111 8.38 7.08 -14.74
N THR A 112 9.01 8.01 -14.03
CA THR A 112 8.84 9.44 -14.30
C THR A 112 9.92 10.00 -15.24
N TYR A 113 9.47 10.78 -16.23
CA TYR A 113 10.34 11.63 -17.06
C TYR A 113 10.03 13.10 -16.72
N TYR A 114 11.06 13.94 -16.59
CA TYR A 114 10.94 15.38 -16.29
C TYR A 114 10.10 15.71 -15.05
N SER A 115 10.24 14.95 -13.95
CA SER A 115 9.48 15.18 -12.73
C SER A 115 10.35 15.77 -11.61
N SER A 116 9.75 16.66 -10.81
CA SER A 116 10.34 17.16 -9.56
C SER A 116 9.49 16.73 -8.37
N GLN A 117 10.13 16.33 -7.28
CA GLN A 117 9.45 16.02 -6.03
C GLN A 117 9.99 16.91 -4.91
N ASN A 118 9.09 17.62 -4.23
CA ASN A 118 9.45 18.51 -3.14
C ASN A 118 8.68 18.10 -1.88
N GLN A 119 9.39 17.99 -0.76
CA GLN A 119 8.81 17.81 0.56
C GLN A 119 9.02 19.09 1.36
N THR A 120 7.97 19.88 1.54
CA THR A 120 8.04 21.06 2.40
C THR A 120 7.83 20.64 3.84
N ARG A 121 8.90 20.55 4.63
CA ARG A 121 8.80 20.47 6.09
C ARG A 121 8.73 21.89 6.63
N SER A 122 7.54 22.36 7.00
CA SER A 122 7.43 23.59 7.77
C SER A 122 8.07 23.37 9.13
N THR A 123 9.04 24.21 9.52
CA THR A 123 9.41 24.34 10.93
C THR A 123 8.15 24.64 11.74
N PRO A 124 7.90 23.96 12.87
CA PRO A 124 6.79 24.35 13.75
C PRO A 124 6.97 25.80 14.19
N ILE A 125 5.88 26.57 14.23
CA ILE A 125 5.94 27.91 14.84
C ILE A 125 6.20 27.74 16.33
N ASP A 126 7.10 28.56 16.88
CA ASP A 126 7.36 28.61 18.31
C ASP A 126 6.09 29.03 19.08
N GLU A 127 5.59 28.12 19.94
CA GLU A 127 4.38 28.32 20.73
C GLU A 127 4.50 29.50 21.71
N LEU A 128 5.72 29.81 22.18
CA LEU A 128 5.96 30.96 23.04
C LEU A 128 5.71 32.26 22.27
N LYS A 129 6.15 32.33 21.01
CA LYS A 129 5.92 33.52 20.17
C LYS A 129 4.45 33.73 19.82
N ILE A 130 3.69 32.65 19.64
CA ILE A 130 2.22 32.74 19.47
C ILE A 130 1.58 33.31 20.75
N THR A 131 2.06 32.86 21.92
CA THR A 131 1.59 33.36 23.21
C THR A 131 1.91 34.84 23.40
N ASP A 132 3.13 35.27 23.06
CA ASP A 132 3.54 36.68 23.13
C ASP A 132 2.71 37.57 22.21
N LEU A 133 2.40 37.09 21.00
CA LEU A 133 1.52 37.80 20.05
C LEU A 133 0.10 37.96 20.60
N ILE A 134 -0.51 36.88 21.11
CA ILE A 134 -1.84 36.93 21.72
C ILE A 134 -1.85 37.90 22.91
N ASN A 135 -0.86 37.82 23.79
CA ASN A 135 -0.75 38.69 24.96
C ASN A 135 -0.58 40.15 24.55
N THR A 136 0.19 40.44 23.51
CA THR A 136 0.39 41.79 22.99
C THR A 136 -0.93 42.37 22.46
N ILE A 137 -1.69 41.60 21.67
CA ILE A 137 -3.00 42.01 21.16
C ILE A 137 -3.95 42.32 22.32
N LYS A 138 -3.99 41.45 23.35
CA LYS A 138 -4.85 41.64 24.53
C LYS A 138 -4.43 42.83 25.39
N LEU A 139 -3.13 43.07 25.57
CA LEU A 139 -2.59 44.17 26.37
C LEU A 139 -3.00 45.53 25.81
N TYR A 140 -3.04 45.65 24.48
CA TYR A 140 -3.34 46.89 23.77
C TYR A 140 -4.79 46.96 23.25
N ASP A 141 -5.68 46.08 23.71
CA ASP A 141 -7.05 45.96 23.19
C ASP A 141 -7.83 47.29 23.18
N SER A 142 -7.64 48.11 24.23
CA SER A 142 -8.32 49.40 24.43
C SER A 142 -7.98 50.45 23.36
N VAL A 143 -6.88 50.29 22.65
CA VAL A 143 -6.38 51.24 21.64
C VAL A 143 -6.37 50.66 20.23
N LEU A 144 -6.71 49.38 20.05
CA LEU A 144 -6.77 48.74 18.73
C LEU A 144 -7.76 49.43 17.78
N ASP A 145 -8.94 49.81 18.26
CA ASP A 145 -9.97 50.45 17.43
C ASP A 145 -9.47 51.76 16.81
N ALA A 146 -8.65 52.52 17.57
CA ALA A 146 -8.08 53.78 17.11
C ALA A 146 -6.96 53.57 16.08
N GLU A 147 -6.18 52.50 16.21
CA GLU A 147 -4.99 52.26 15.38
C GLU A 147 -5.29 51.47 14.11
N TYR A 148 -6.17 50.48 14.21
CA TYR A 148 -6.52 49.57 13.12
C TYR A 148 -7.86 49.89 12.45
N GLY A 149 -8.70 50.67 13.11
CA GLY A 149 -10.11 50.81 12.76
C GLY A 149 -10.94 49.63 13.26
N LYS A 150 -12.19 49.91 13.63
CA LYS A 150 -13.09 48.95 14.30
C LYS A 150 -13.16 47.56 13.63
N ASN A 151 -13.30 47.50 12.31
CA ASN A 151 -13.45 46.23 11.59
C ASN A 151 -12.19 45.34 11.70
N ASN A 152 -11.01 45.93 11.50
CA ASN A 152 -9.74 45.22 11.57
C ASN A 152 -9.39 44.85 13.02
N ALA A 153 -9.72 45.72 13.98
CA ALA A 153 -9.55 45.44 15.40
C ALA A 153 -10.41 44.24 15.84
N ASP A 154 -11.69 44.18 15.42
CA ASP A 154 -12.56 43.05 15.69
C ASP A 154 -12.06 41.75 15.04
N GLU A 155 -11.47 41.83 13.86
CA GLU A 155 -10.85 40.67 13.20
C GLU A 155 -9.59 40.20 13.96
N LEU A 156 -8.73 41.10 14.41
CA LEU A 156 -7.57 40.77 15.24
C LEU A 156 -7.98 40.06 16.53
N ARG A 157 -9.03 40.54 17.22
CA ARG A 157 -9.58 39.89 18.42
C ARG A 157 -10.02 38.46 18.13
N LYS A 158 -10.79 38.26 17.06
CA LYS A 158 -11.26 36.92 16.64
C LYS A 158 -10.11 35.98 16.32
N ILE A 159 -9.11 36.47 15.58
CA ILE A 159 -7.94 35.66 15.23
C ILE A 159 -7.12 35.32 16.49
N ALA A 160 -6.95 36.26 17.42
CA ALA A 160 -6.25 36.01 18.68
C ALA A 160 -6.95 34.92 19.52
N GLU A 161 -8.28 34.96 19.63
CA GLU A 161 -9.06 33.90 20.28
C GLU A 161 -8.93 32.55 19.56
N GLU A 162 -8.91 32.55 18.23
CA GLU A 162 -8.75 31.33 17.45
C GLU A 162 -7.35 30.74 17.62
N LEU A 163 -6.29 31.56 17.56
CA LEU A 163 -4.92 31.16 17.84
C LEU A 163 -4.79 30.60 19.26
N GLU A 164 -5.45 31.18 20.25
CA GLU A 164 -5.46 30.67 21.62
C GLU A 164 -6.08 29.26 21.73
N LYS A 165 -7.11 28.96 20.93
CA LYS A 165 -7.75 27.62 20.88
C LYS A 165 -6.88 26.57 20.18
N ILE A 166 -6.06 26.98 19.22
CA ILE A 166 -5.28 26.04 18.38
C ILE A 166 -3.79 26.00 18.70
N ARG A 167 -3.24 26.92 19.52
CA ARG A 167 -1.79 27.05 19.74
C ARG A 167 -1.10 25.75 20.13
N ASN A 168 -1.72 24.96 21.00
CA ASN A 168 -1.16 23.70 21.53
C ASN A 168 -1.55 22.46 20.68
N LYS A 169 -2.22 22.64 19.54
CA LYS A 169 -2.68 21.51 18.70
C LYS A 169 -1.59 21.18 17.66
N PRO A 170 -1.09 19.93 17.62
CA PRO A 170 0.03 19.55 16.75
C PRO A 170 -0.31 19.52 15.26
N ASN A 171 -1.57 19.30 14.89
CA ASN A 171 -2.00 19.18 13.49
C ASN A 171 -2.55 20.49 12.88
N GLU A 172 -2.37 21.62 13.55
CA GLU A 172 -2.95 22.91 13.14
C GLU A 172 -1.90 23.91 12.62
N GLU A 173 -0.65 23.48 12.36
CA GLU A 173 0.45 24.38 11.93
C GLU A 173 0.11 25.22 10.70
N VAL A 174 -0.50 24.61 9.68
CA VAL A 174 -0.93 25.34 8.46
C VAL A 174 -1.96 26.42 8.81
N LYS A 175 -2.88 26.10 9.72
CA LYS A 175 -3.91 27.04 10.18
C LYS A 175 -3.30 28.17 11.01
N LYS A 176 -2.39 27.86 11.94
CA LYS A 176 -1.62 28.85 12.72
C LYS A 176 -0.90 29.82 11.80
N ARG A 177 -0.16 29.32 10.80
CA ARG A 177 0.55 30.14 9.79
C ARG A 177 -0.40 31.04 9.02
N LYS A 178 -1.56 30.53 8.60
CA LYS A 178 -2.57 31.31 7.89
C LYS A 178 -3.10 32.46 8.74
N LEU A 179 -3.46 32.19 10.00
CA LEU A 179 -3.95 33.19 10.94
C LEU A 179 -2.90 34.27 11.23
N ILE A 180 -1.65 33.88 11.46
CA ILE A 180 -0.54 34.82 11.68
C ILE A 180 -0.28 35.66 10.42
N SER A 181 -0.39 35.09 9.22
CA SER A 181 -0.29 35.85 7.97
C SER A 181 -1.40 36.89 7.85
N ILE A 182 -2.63 36.56 8.23
CA ILE A 182 -3.73 37.54 8.22
C ILE A 182 -3.44 38.68 9.20
N ILE A 183 -2.92 38.38 10.41
CA ILE A 183 -2.49 39.42 11.36
C ILE A 183 -1.42 40.34 10.74
N ARG A 184 -0.45 39.77 10.02
CA ARG A 184 0.57 40.54 9.30
C ARG A 184 -0.07 41.49 8.31
N ASP A 185 -0.98 40.99 7.49
CA ASP A 185 -1.58 41.74 6.38
C ASP A 185 -2.49 42.86 6.94
N ILE A 186 -3.24 42.60 8.02
CA ILE A 186 -3.98 43.64 8.76
C ILE A 186 -3.02 44.70 9.32
N SER A 187 -1.92 44.28 9.95
CA SER A 187 -0.99 45.21 10.62
C SER A 187 -0.13 46.01 9.65
N THR A 188 0.14 45.49 8.45
CA THR A 188 0.85 46.22 7.39
C THR A 188 0.02 47.38 6.86
N ASN A 189 -1.31 47.23 6.88
CA ASN A 189 -2.26 48.23 6.39
C ASN A 189 -2.75 49.19 7.49
N ALA A 190 -2.33 49.02 8.74
CA ALA A 190 -2.61 49.96 9.82
C ALA A 190 -1.83 51.27 9.62
N VAL A 191 -2.27 52.38 10.24
CA VAL A 191 -1.79 53.76 9.99
C VAL A 191 -0.37 54.03 10.56
N GLY A 192 0.52 53.05 10.54
CA GLY A 192 1.92 53.19 10.99
C GLY A 192 2.05 53.48 12.48
N GLY A 193 1.09 53.04 13.29
CA GLY A 193 1.16 53.19 14.74
C GLY A 193 2.22 52.31 15.39
N LEU A 194 2.54 52.65 16.64
CA LEU A 194 3.58 51.97 17.41
C LEU A 194 3.20 50.50 17.70
N ILE A 195 1.91 50.22 17.87
CA ILE A 195 1.41 48.90 18.25
C ILE A 195 1.41 47.97 17.03
N SER A 196 1.00 48.47 15.86
CA SER A 196 1.04 47.72 14.62
C SER A 196 2.47 47.38 14.21
N SER A 197 3.40 48.29 14.46
CA SER A 197 4.84 48.04 14.28
C SER A 197 5.35 46.94 15.21
N GLY A 198 4.97 46.97 16.50
CA GLY A 198 5.34 45.93 17.47
C GLY A 198 4.76 44.55 17.12
N ILE A 199 3.49 44.50 16.71
CA ILE A 199 2.83 43.28 16.25
C ILE A 199 3.50 42.74 14.99
N LEU A 200 3.82 43.60 14.01
CA LEU A 200 4.53 43.20 12.79
C LEU A 200 5.90 42.60 13.08
N GLN A 201 6.64 43.15 14.05
CA GLN A 201 7.93 42.61 14.46
C GLN A 201 7.81 41.19 15.02
N LEU A 202 6.83 40.95 15.90
CA LEU A 202 6.55 39.62 16.43
C LEU A 202 6.18 38.64 15.31
N VAL A 203 5.27 39.04 14.43
CA VAL A 203 4.82 38.24 13.28
C VAL A 203 5.96 37.90 12.33
N SER A 204 6.84 38.85 12.03
CA SER A 204 7.99 38.64 11.15
C SER A 204 8.97 37.63 11.74
N SER A 205 9.14 37.62 13.06
CA SER A 205 9.98 36.64 13.76
C SER A 205 9.43 35.20 13.75
N MET A 206 8.16 35.02 13.37
CA MET A 206 7.47 33.72 13.30
C MET A 206 7.30 33.19 11.87
N LEU A 207 7.16 34.10 10.91
CA LEU A 207 6.95 33.77 9.49
C LEU A 207 8.21 33.88 8.63
N GLY A 208 9.30 34.40 9.20
CA GLY A 208 10.62 34.47 8.56
C GLY A 208 11.24 33.11 8.26
#